data_AF-A0A0Q6BVF1-F1
#
_entry.id   AF-A0A0Q6BVF1-F1
#
_cell.length_a   1.000
_cell.length_b   1.000
_cell.length_c   1.000
_cell.angle_alpha   90.00
_cell.angle_beta   90.00
_cell.angle_gamma   90.00
#
_symmetry.space_group_name_H-M   'P 1'
#
loop_
_entity.id
_entity.type
_entity.pdbx_description
1 polymer ?
#
loop_
_entity_poly.entity_id
_entity_poly.type
_entity_poly.pdbx_seq_one_letter_code
_entity_poly.pdbx_strand_id
1 'polypeptide(L)'
;MGADQRSPGVTRTAEQTLIGIFWGYDGARDIGVPPRLYNQCLREISLQAGPLAPAENAVLFALANMAMADAGIAAWREKYTYHVGRPVTVIREADVGFGPDRGPAGRKPAVSAPTLGAAAMPSPGSSYAAIEAWLQTPTTDTVQRGDPVWRPLGAPQTNSKTSPNGLGTVNRTPPFPAYPSGHATFGASCFEAARRVLEAFGYPSDASFDFVSDEFDGVSCDPDGSVRPLHRRGLTLAQAVHENAVSRLYLGVHWRMDAVEGTRIGLRIIDEMAVQQRGPASALPVPVIPASPAADAASATAAEAS
;
A
#
# COMPACT_ATOMS: atom_id res chain seq x y z
N MET A 1 -17.43 -3.78 -38.73
CA MET A 1 -17.00 -4.15 -37.36
C MET A 1 -15.97 -3.12 -36.93
N GLY A 2 -16.35 -2.19 -36.05
CA GLY A 2 -15.41 -1.18 -35.56
C GLY A 2 -14.54 -1.79 -34.47
N ALA A 3 -13.22 -1.66 -34.58
CA ALA A 3 -12.33 -1.96 -33.46
C ALA A 3 -12.66 -1.00 -32.30
N ASP A 4 -12.70 -1.55 -31.09
CA ASP A 4 -13.06 -0.80 -29.90
C ASP A 4 -11.92 0.16 -29.51
N GLN A 5 -12.03 1.41 -29.97
CA GLN A 5 -11.06 2.50 -29.78
C GLN A 5 -11.11 3.06 -28.33
N ARG A 6 -11.20 2.19 -27.32
CA ARG A 6 -10.79 2.57 -25.96
C ARG A 6 -9.33 3.00 -26.04
N SER A 7 -9.00 4.15 -25.46
CA SER A 7 -7.60 4.50 -25.23
C SER A 7 -6.91 3.32 -24.56
N PRO A 8 -5.68 2.92 -24.97
CA PRO A 8 -5.00 1.77 -24.42
C PRO A 8 -4.62 2.05 -22.96
N GLY A 9 -5.58 1.83 -22.07
CA GLY A 9 -5.42 1.88 -20.64
C GLY A 9 -4.46 0.78 -20.19
N VAL A 10 -3.83 1.02 -19.05
CA VAL A 10 -2.80 0.14 -18.48
C VAL A 10 -3.26 -1.33 -18.46
N THR A 11 -2.65 -2.15 -19.31
CA THR A 11 -2.86 -3.59 -19.36
C THR A 11 -2.17 -4.24 -18.17
N ARG A 12 -2.94 -4.48 -17.11
CA ARG A 12 -2.48 -5.32 -15.98
C ARG A 12 -2.30 -6.75 -16.44
N THR A 13 -1.26 -7.40 -15.94
CA THR A 13 -1.09 -8.85 -16.10
C THR A 13 -2.04 -9.62 -15.17
N ALA A 14 -2.16 -10.94 -15.39
CA ALA A 14 -2.88 -11.82 -14.48
C ALA A 14 -2.27 -11.79 -13.06
N GLU A 15 -0.94 -11.83 -12.96
CA GLU A 15 -0.23 -11.74 -11.68
C GLU A 15 -0.47 -10.42 -10.95
N GLN A 16 -0.47 -9.29 -11.66
CA GLN A 16 -0.79 -7.99 -11.06
C GLN A 16 -2.25 -7.93 -10.57
N THR A 17 -3.17 -8.56 -11.31
CA THR A 17 -4.57 -8.69 -10.89
C THR A 17 -4.69 -9.53 -9.61
N LEU A 18 -3.97 -10.65 -9.55
CA LEU A 18 -3.90 -11.52 -8.38
C LEU A 18 -3.31 -10.79 -7.17
N ILE A 19 -2.13 -10.17 -7.28
CA ILE A 19 -1.51 -9.40 -6.17
C ILE A 19 -2.45 -8.27 -5.71
N GLY A 20 -3.14 -7.60 -6.64
CA GLY A 20 -4.15 -6.59 -6.33
C GLY A 20 -5.24 -7.11 -5.39
N ILE A 21 -5.81 -8.26 -5.70
CA ILE A 21 -6.90 -8.88 -4.93
C ILE A 21 -6.36 -9.53 -3.63
N PHE A 22 -5.17 -10.13 -3.66
CA PHE A 22 -4.57 -10.87 -2.53
C PHE A 22 -4.38 -9.97 -1.29
N TRP A 23 -4.01 -8.71 -1.51
CA TRP A 23 -3.88 -7.66 -0.48
C TRP A 23 -5.14 -6.77 -0.39
N GLY A 24 -6.32 -7.33 -0.69
CA GLY A 24 -7.62 -6.68 -0.64
C GLY A 24 -8.03 -6.28 0.78
N TYR A 25 -8.78 -7.14 1.46
CA TYR A 25 -9.27 -6.97 2.85
C TYR A 25 -9.91 -5.59 3.06
N ASP A 26 -10.71 -5.15 2.09
CA ASP A 26 -11.26 -3.79 2.04
C ASP A 26 -12.59 -3.67 2.82
N GLY A 27 -12.67 -4.30 4.00
CA GLY A 27 -13.92 -4.42 4.77
C GLY A 27 -14.90 -5.44 4.17
N ALA A 28 -14.40 -6.41 3.41
CA ALA A 28 -15.20 -7.42 2.74
C ALA A 28 -15.88 -8.36 3.75
N ARG A 29 -17.03 -8.93 3.35
CA ARG A 29 -17.85 -9.75 4.24
C ARG A 29 -17.10 -11.04 4.58
N ASP A 30 -17.12 -11.39 5.87
CA ASP A 30 -16.46 -12.57 6.45
C ASP A 30 -14.91 -12.58 6.32
N ILE A 31 -14.31 -11.50 5.75
CA ILE A 31 -12.85 -11.28 5.63
C ILE A 31 -12.36 -10.12 6.51
N GLY A 32 -13.08 -9.00 6.58
CA GLY A 32 -12.71 -7.84 7.41
C GLY A 32 -11.67 -6.90 6.78
N VAL A 33 -10.76 -6.38 7.60
CA VAL A 33 -9.90 -5.20 7.30
C VAL A 33 -8.39 -5.54 7.28
N PRO A 34 -7.51 -4.70 6.70
CA PRO A 34 -6.11 -5.08 6.44
C PRO A 34 -5.28 -5.44 7.69
N PRO A 35 -5.48 -4.83 8.88
CA PRO A 35 -4.84 -5.30 10.11
C PRO A 35 -5.11 -6.78 10.46
N ARG A 36 -6.22 -7.38 10.01
CA ARG A 36 -6.45 -8.83 10.15
C ARG A 36 -5.51 -9.64 9.24
N LEU A 37 -5.41 -9.26 7.96
CA LEU A 37 -4.46 -9.84 7.00
C LEU A 37 -3.03 -9.80 7.54
N TYR A 38 -2.57 -8.63 7.99
CA TYR A 38 -1.21 -8.49 8.49
C TYR A 38 -0.96 -9.34 9.75
N ASN A 39 -1.93 -9.44 10.67
CA ASN A 39 -1.83 -10.36 11.81
C ASN A 39 -1.87 -11.85 11.40
N GLN A 40 -2.56 -12.22 10.32
CA GLN A 40 -2.48 -13.58 9.78
C GLN A 40 -1.06 -13.85 9.22
N CYS A 41 -0.47 -12.91 8.48
CA CYS A 41 0.91 -13.03 8.02
C CYS A 41 1.92 -13.11 9.19
N LEU A 42 1.75 -12.31 10.25
CA LEU A 42 2.61 -12.37 11.45
C LEU A 42 2.60 -13.75 12.12
N ARG A 43 1.45 -14.44 12.11
CA ARG A 43 1.35 -15.81 12.63
C ARG A 43 2.16 -16.79 11.78
N GLU A 44 2.09 -16.70 10.45
CA GLU A 44 2.92 -17.54 9.58
C GLU A 44 4.42 -17.22 9.71
N ILE A 45 4.80 -15.95 9.82
CA ILE A 45 6.17 -15.52 10.09
C ILE A 45 6.68 -16.12 11.42
N SER A 46 5.89 -16.05 12.49
CA SER A 46 6.18 -16.67 13.80
C SER A 46 6.30 -18.20 13.77
N LEU A 47 5.78 -18.88 12.76
CA LEU A 47 5.79 -20.34 12.67
C LEU A 47 6.85 -20.85 11.70
N GLN A 48 7.14 -20.09 10.64
CA GLN A 48 7.94 -20.52 9.50
C GLN A 48 9.29 -19.80 9.40
N ALA A 49 9.32 -18.48 9.61
CA ALA A 49 10.50 -17.63 9.38
C ALA A 49 11.41 -17.54 10.61
N GLY A 50 10.80 -17.49 11.79
CA GLY A 50 11.46 -17.73 13.06
C GLY A 50 10.46 -18.43 13.98
N PRO A 51 10.66 -19.70 14.39
CA PRO A 51 9.81 -20.38 15.36
C PRO A 51 9.99 -19.76 16.75
N LEU A 52 9.38 -18.59 16.94
CA LEU A 52 9.60 -17.70 18.08
C LEU A 52 9.11 -18.32 19.38
N ALA A 53 9.92 -18.22 20.44
CA ALA A 53 9.52 -18.55 21.79
C ALA A 53 8.34 -17.67 22.25
N PRO A 54 7.52 -18.08 23.23
CA PRO A 54 6.33 -17.33 23.66
C PRO A 54 6.60 -15.86 24.04
N ALA A 55 7.77 -15.55 24.61
CA ALA A 55 8.17 -14.19 24.97
C ALA A 55 8.52 -13.33 23.73
N GLU A 56 9.25 -13.89 22.77
CA GLU A 56 9.61 -13.25 21.50
C GLU A 56 8.35 -12.99 20.66
N ASN A 57 7.41 -13.93 20.70
CA ASN A 57 6.09 -13.79 20.10
C ASN A 57 5.28 -12.65 20.73
N ALA A 58 5.32 -12.49 22.05
CA ALA A 58 4.69 -11.35 22.72
C ALA A 58 5.28 -10.01 22.24
N VAL A 59 6.60 -9.94 22.02
CA VAL A 59 7.26 -8.77 21.43
C VAL A 59 6.81 -8.55 19.97
N LEU A 60 6.81 -9.59 19.13
CA LEU A 60 6.38 -9.52 17.72
C LEU A 60 4.99 -8.91 17.58
N PHE A 61 4.00 -9.49 18.25
CA PHE A 61 2.61 -9.05 18.12
C PHE A 61 2.37 -7.70 18.81
N ALA A 62 3.02 -7.41 19.94
CA ALA A 62 2.88 -6.11 20.60
C ALA A 62 3.49 -4.97 19.78
N LEU A 63 4.72 -5.14 19.27
CA LEU A 63 5.39 -4.13 18.44
C LEU A 63 4.63 -3.91 17.13
N ALA A 64 4.32 -4.98 16.38
CA ALA A 64 3.70 -4.83 15.07
C ALA A 64 2.29 -4.22 15.14
N ASN A 65 1.48 -4.56 16.16
CA ASN A 65 0.17 -3.94 16.34
C ASN A 65 0.25 -2.50 16.85
N MET A 66 1.22 -2.17 17.70
CA MET A 66 1.47 -0.78 18.12
C MET A 66 1.90 0.09 16.93
N ALA A 67 2.83 -0.41 16.11
CA ALA A 67 3.30 0.27 14.91
C ALA A 67 2.19 0.42 13.86
N MET A 68 1.34 -0.60 13.68
CA MET A 68 0.16 -0.48 12.81
C MET A 68 -0.86 0.53 13.36
N ALA A 69 -1.02 0.67 14.68
CA ALA A 69 -1.90 1.69 15.25
C ALA A 69 -1.39 3.11 14.93
N ASP A 70 -0.10 3.37 15.15
CA ASP A 70 0.52 4.66 14.82
C ASP A 70 0.54 4.93 13.31
N ALA A 71 0.74 3.88 12.49
CA ALA A 71 0.62 3.97 11.02
C ALA A 71 -0.79 4.37 10.59
N GLY A 72 -1.83 3.86 11.27
CA GLY A 72 -3.21 4.27 11.07
C GLY A 72 -3.43 5.75 11.41
N ILE A 73 -2.95 6.19 12.57
CA ILE A 73 -3.06 7.58 13.03
C ILE A 73 -2.36 8.53 12.05
N ALA A 74 -1.11 8.23 11.68
CA ALA A 74 -0.32 9.04 10.74
C ALA A 74 -0.97 9.09 9.34
N ALA A 75 -1.32 7.94 8.77
CA ALA A 75 -1.93 7.89 7.44
C ALA A 75 -3.29 8.60 7.40
N TRP A 76 -4.14 8.46 8.42
CA TRP A 76 -5.43 9.16 8.46
C TRP A 76 -5.28 10.66 8.70
N ARG A 77 -4.30 11.10 9.51
CA ARG A 77 -3.97 12.52 9.63
C ARG A 77 -3.67 13.11 8.26
N GLU A 78 -2.70 12.55 7.54
CA GLU A 78 -2.29 13.10 6.24
C GLU A 78 -3.37 13.01 5.17
N LYS A 79 -4.25 11.99 5.20
CA LYS A 79 -5.44 11.92 4.35
C LYS A 79 -6.33 13.14 4.47
N TYR A 80 -6.60 13.58 5.70
CA TYR A 80 -7.44 14.75 5.98
C TYR A 80 -6.64 16.06 6.10
N THR A 81 -5.30 16.02 6.03
CA THR A 81 -4.46 17.19 5.73
C THR A 81 -4.59 17.58 4.25
N TYR A 82 -4.37 16.62 3.33
CA TYR A 82 -4.19 16.93 1.90
C TYR A 82 -5.43 16.72 1.02
N HIS A 83 -6.43 15.95 1.46
CA HIS A 83 -7.70 15.74 0.75
C HIS A 83 -7.58 15.27 -0.72
N VAL A 84 -6.50 14.56 -1.07
CA VAL A 84 -6.22 14.12 -2.45
C VAL A 84 -7.31 13.19 -3.00
N GLY A 85 -7.81 13.49 -4.20
CA GLY A 85 -8.84 12.71 -4.88
C GLY A 85 -8.40 11.31 -5.32
N ARG A 86 -9.35 10.38 -5.39
CA ARG A 86 -9.13 9.01 -5.87
C ARG A 86 -8.91 8.96 -7.40
N PRO A 87 -8.18 7.97 -7.92
CA PRO A 87 -7.97 7.81 -9.37
C PRO A 87 -9.25 7.89 -10.20
N VAL A 88 -10.32 7.19 -9.78
CA VAL A 88 -11.59 7.19 -10.53
C VAL A 88 -12.25 8.57 -10.64
N THR A 89 -12.09 9.43 -9.64
CA THR A 89 -12.61 10.81 -9.68
C THR A 89 -11.75 11.66 -10.61
N VAL A 90 -10.44 11.71 -10.34
CA VAL A 90 -9.51 12.59 -11.06
C VAL A 90 -9.40 12.22 -12.53
N ILE A 91 -9.38 10.93 -12.89
CA ILE A 91 -9.31 10.48 -14.29
C ILE A 91 -10.58 10.85 -15.06
N ARG A 92 -11.76 10.75 -14.43
CA ARG A 92 -13.04 11.06 -15.10
C ARG A 92 -13.26 12.57 -15.26
N GLU A 93 -12.78 13.36 -14.31
CA GLU A 93 -13.02 14.81 -14.24
C GLU A 93 -11.87 15.65 -14.84
N ALA A 94 -10.79 15.03 -15.31
CA ALA A 94 -9.62 15.73 -15.85
C ALA A 94 -9.90 16.51 -17.16
N ASP A 95 -10.89 16.09 -17.94
CA ASP A 95 -11.30 16.80 -19.17
C ASP A 95 -12.34 17.90 -18.86
N VAL A 96 -12.21 19.03 -19.56
CA VAL A 96 -13.06 20.21 -19.35
C VAL A 96 -14.54 19.87 -19.55
N GLY A 97 -15.36 20.24 -18.56
CA GLY A 97 -16.82 20.02 -18.57
C GLY A 97 -17.28 18.78 -17.80
N PHE A 98 -16.38 17.91 -17.34
CA PHE A 98 -16.72 16.72 -16.54
C PHE A 98 -16.56 16.90 -15.03
N GLY A 99 -15.77 17.88 -14.57
CA GLY A 99 -15.64 18.26 -13.15
C GLY A 99 -16.65 19.32 -12.66
N PRO A 100 -16.59 19.71 -11.37
CA PRO A 100 -17.51 20.71 -10.79
C PRO A 100 -17.35 22.12 -11.39
N ASP A 101 -16.20 22.43 -11.99
CA ASP A 101 -15.94 23.68 -12.68
C ASP A 101 -16.67 23.77 -14.04
N ARG A 102 -17.98 24.03 -14.00
CA ARG A 102 -18.75 24.55 -15.16
C ARG A 102 -18.45 26.03 -15.44
N GLY A 103 -17.21 26.45 -15.24
CA GLY A 103 -16.78 27.83 -15.45
C GLY A 103 -16.49 28.13 -16.92
N PRO A 104 -16.77 29.36 -17.42
CA PRO A 104 -16.21 29.79 -18.70
C PRO A 104 -14.68 29.74 -18.64
N ALA A 105 -14.05 29.43 -19.78
CA ALA A 105 -12.64 29.04 -19.88
C ALA A 105 -11.64 30.09 -19.33
N GLY A 106 -11.37 30.07 -18.02
CA GLY A 106 -10.57 31.13 -17.38
C GLY A 106 -9.86 30.79 -16.07
N ARG A 107 -10.21 29.69 -15.37
CA ARG A 107 -9.49 29.32 -14.14
C ARG A 107 -9.39 27.80 -13.99
N LYS A 108 -8.28 27.25 -14.47
CA LYS A 108 -7.87 25.87 -14.13
C LYS A 108 -7.35 25.88 -12.69
N PRO A 109 -7.89 25.05 -11.77
CA PRO A 109 -7.10 24.63 -10.63
C PRO A 109 -5.87 23.91 -11.17
N ALA A 110 -4.67 24.35 -10.78
CA ALA A 110 -3.42 23.68 -11.16
C ALA A 110 -3.24 22.41 -10.32
N VAL A 111 -4.18 21.47 -10.42
CA VAL A 111 -3.96 20.11 -9.93
C VAL A 111 -3.00 19.46 -10.91
N SER A 112 -1.75 19.25 -10.49
CA SER A 112 -0.81 18.36 -11.17
C SER A 112 -1.29 16.92 -11.01
N ALA A 113 -2.41 16.61 -11.66
CA ALA A 113 -3.03 15.29 -11.60
C ALA A 113 -2.13 14.25 -12.29
N PRO A 114 -2.24 12.93 -11.99
CA PRO A 114 -1.27 11.91 -12.42
C PRO A 114 -1.73 10.92 -13.55
N THR A 115 -0.90 10.59 -14.56
CA THR A 115 -1.34 10.06 -15.88
C THR A 115 -1.77 8.60 -15.93
N LEU A 116 -2.81 8.36 -16.72
CA LEU A 116 -2.89 7.21 -17.61
C LEU A 116 -1.97 7.40 -18.83
N GLY A 117 -0.66 7.22 -18.60
CA GLY A 117 0.42 7.55 -19.54
C GLY A 117 1.50 6.48 -19.56
N ALA A 118 1.07 5.22 -19.64
CA ALA A 118 1.92 4.06 -19.91
C ALA A 118 3.23 3.95 -19.11
N ALA A 119 3.24 4.33 -17.83
CA ALA A 119 4.17 3.72 -16.89
C ALA A 119 3.80 2.23 -16.79
N ALA A 120 4.75 1.33 -17.08
CA ALA A 120 4.56 -0.09 -16.79
C ALA A 120 4.33 -0.24 -15.28
N MET A 121 3.27 -0.97 -14.90
CA MET A 121 2.94 -1.13 -13.48
C MET A 121 4.15 -1.74 -12.75
N PRO A 122 4.59 -1.16 -11.62
CA PRO A 122 5.84 -1.56 -10.99
C PRO A 122 5.79 -3.04 -10.58
N SER A 123 6.81 -3.80 -10.95
CA SER A 123 6.99 -5.16 -10.42
C SER A 123 7.47 -5.08 -8.96
N PRO A 124 6.98 -5.96 -8.07
CA PRO A 124 7.48 -6.02 -6.69
C PRO A 124 8.93 -6.52 -6.66
N GLY A 125 9.77 -5.87 -5.86
CA GLY A 125 11.10 -6.33 -5.51
C GLY A 125 11.08 -7.16 -4.22
N SER A 126 12.01 -8.11 -4.11
CA SER A 126 12.07 -9.07 -3.00
C SER A 126 13.12 -8.76 -1.92
N SER A 127 13.75 -7.57 -1.97
CA SER A 127 14.77 -7.13 -1.01
C SER A 127 14.57 -5.67 -0.58
N TYR A 128 15.06 -5.31 0.61
CA TYR A 128 14.96 -3.93 1.11
C TYR A 128 15.72 -2.91 0.25
N ALA A 129 16.84 -3.32 -0.37
CA ALA A 129 17.54 -2.48 -1.36
C ALA A 129 16.67 -2.20 -2.61
N ALA A 130 15.85 -3.16 -3.05
CA ALA A 130 14.91 -2.94 -4.14
C ALA A 130 13.74 -2.02 -3.74
N ILE A 131 13.28 -2.10 -2.47
CA ILE A 131 12.32 -1.13 -1.92
C ILE A 131 12.94 0.26 -1.89
N GLU A 132 14.17 0.41 -1.38
CA GLU A 132 14.86 1.70 -1.30
C GLU A 132 15.02 2.34 -2.69
N ALA A 133 15.49 1.59 -3.69
CA ALA A 133 15.59 2.06 -5.06
C ALA A 133 14.21 2.45 -5.66
N TRP A 134 13.16 1.69 -5.36
CA TRP A 134 11.78 2.00 -5.75
C TRP A 134 11.24 3.26 -5.06
N LEU A 135 11.62 3.51 -3.81
CA LEU A 135 11.29 4.72 -3.06
C LEU A 135 12.05 5.93 -3.58
N GLN A 136 13.31 5.79 -3.98
CA GLN A 136 14.12 6.88 -4.55
C GLN A 136 13.70 7.25 -5.98
N THR A 137 13.09 6.31 -6.73
CA THR A 137 12.58 6.54 -8.09
C THR A 137 11.45 7.59 -8.08
N PRO A 138 11.62 8.78 -8.73
CA PRO A 138 10.61 9.82 -8.76
C PRO A 138 9.25 9.35 -9.27
N THR A 139 8.17 9.93 -8.75
CA THR A 139 6.82 9.69 -9.29
C THR A 139 6.63 10.57 -10.53
N THR A 140 6.38 9.94 -11.68
CA THR A 140 6.22 10.62 -12.98
C THR A 140 4.79 10.60 -13.53
N ASP A 141 3.85 10.05 -12.77
CA ASP A 141 2.42 10.10 -13.03
C ASP A 141 1.99 11.59 -13.25
N THR A 142 1.61 12.02 -14.48
CA THR A 142 1.12 13.39 -14.85
C THR A 142 -0.01 13.44 -15.95
N VAL A 143 -1.32 13.59 -15.62
CA VAL A 143 -2.50 13.48 -16.54
C VAL A 143 -2.36 14.31 -17.81
N GLN A 144 -2.71 13.66 -18.92
CA GLN A 144 -2.74 14.27 -20.25
C GLN A 144 -4.16 14.32 -20.86
N ARG A 145 -5.02 13.32 -20.57
CA ARG A 145 -6.43 13.27 -20.98
C ARG A 145 -7.25 12.54 -19.94
N GLY A 146 -8.49 12.99 -19.73
CA GLY A 146 -9.48 12.26 -18.96
C GLY A 146 -10.05 11.05 -19.71
N ASP A 147 -10.72 10.19 -18.95
CA ASP A 147 -11.59 9.14 -19.47
C ASP A 147 -12.85 9.09 -18.58
N PRO A 148 -13.97 9.71 -18.99
CA PRO A 148 -15.18 9.81 -18.17
C PRO A 148 -15.87 8.46 -17.93
N VAL A 149 -15.52 7.41 -18.67
CA VAL A 149 -16.05 6.04 -18.48
C VAL A 149 -15.07 5.11 -17.78
N TRP A 150 -13.84 5.55 -17.48
CA TRP A 150 -12.80 4.77 -16.82
C TRP A 150 -13.28 4.10 -15.54
N ARG A 151 -12.83 2.87 -15.28
CA ARG A 151 -13.16 2.10 -14.07
C ARG A 151 -11.90 1.46 -13.49
N PRO A 152 -11.66 1.58 -12.18
CA PRO A 152 -10.63 0.78 -11.51
C PRO A 152 -11.06 -0.70 -11.50
N LEU A 153 -10.15 -1.63 -11.17
CA LEU A 153 -10.61 -2.96 -10.74
C LEU A 153 -11.42 -2.81 -9.45
N GLY A 154 -10.92 -1.94 -8.56
CA GLY A 154 -11.56 -1.54 -7.32
C GLY A 154 -11.18 -2.43 -6.15
N ALA A 155 -11.54 -1.97 -4.96
CA ALA A 155 -11.51 -2.79 -3.75
C ALA A 155 -12.37 -4.05 -3.95
N PRO A 156 -11.84 -5.28 -3.74
CA PRO A 156 -12.61 -6.52 -3.84
C PRO A 156 -13.89 -6.45 -3.00
N GLN A 157 -15.01 -6.89 -3.57
CA GLN A 157 -16.32 -6.91 -2.88
C GLN A 157 -16.71 -8.35 -2.52
N THR A 158 -15.74 -9.05 -1.95
CA THR A 158 -15.76 -10.48 -1.68
C THR A 158 -16.90 -10.84 -0.72
N ASN A 159 -17.57 -11.96 -1.02
CA ASN A 159 -18.75 -12.45 -0.30
C ASN A 159 -19.93 -11.44 -0.22
N SER A 160 -19.91 -10.37 -1.04
CA SER A 160 -21.03 -9.45 -1.18
C SER A 160 -22.19 -10.10 -1.95
N LYS A 161 -23.42 -9.67 -1.66
CA LYS A 161 -24.59 -10.15 -2.39
C LYS A 161 -24.54 -9.65 -3.83
N THR A 162 -24.89 -10.53 -4.77
CA THR A 162 -25.34 -10.12 -6.11
C THR A 162 -26.44 -9.06 -5.98
N SER A 163 -26.42 -8.04 -6.85
CA SER A 163 -27.60 -7.20 -7.03
C SER A 163 -28.79 -8.08 -7.44
N PRO A 164 -30.05 -7.68 -7.18
CA PRO A 164 -31.23 -8.32 -7.79
C PRO A 164 -31.14 -8.47 -9.31
N ASN A 165 -30.26 -7.68 -9.95
CA ASN A 165 -30.00 -7.66 -11.39
C ASN A 165 -28.83 -8.58 -11.82
N GLY A 166 -28.37 -9.50 -10.96
CA GLY A 166 -27.32 -10.49 -11.25
C GLY A 166 -25.87 -9.97 -11.23
N LEU A 167 -25.65 -8.65 -11.35
CA LEU A 167 -24.33 -8.04 -11.23
C LEU A 167 -24.06 -7.64 -9.78
N GLY A 168 -23.11 -8.29 -9.10
CA GLY A 168 -22.65 -7.84 -7.79
C GLY A 168 -21.93 -6.49 -7.82
N THR A 169 -21.57 -5.97 -6.65
CA THR A 169 -20.94 -4.64 -6.56
C THR A 169 -19.50 -4.72 -7.06
N VAL A 170 -19.14 -3.92 -8.06
CA VAL A 170 -17.79 -3.92 -8.69
C VAL A 170 -17.19 -2.52 -8.75
N ASN A 171 -15.88 -2.42 -9.01
CA ASN A 171 -15.13 -1.17 -9.24
C ASN A 171 -15.20 -0.15 -8.08
N ARG A 172 -15.44 -0.58 -6.83
CA ARG A 172 -15.52 0.34 -5.68
C ARG A 172 -14.17 0.96 -5.34
N THR A 173 -14.19 2.20 -4.85
CA THR A 173 -13.02 2.85 -4.23
C THR A 173 -13.35 3.18 -2.77
N PRO A 174 -12.41 3.06 -1.81
CA PRO A 174 -12.71 3.33 -0.40
C PRO A 174 -13.12 4.80 -0.15
N PRO A 175 -14.08 5.07 0.75
CA PRO A 175 -14.74 6.37 0.91
C PRO A 175 -13.93 7.38 1.76
N PHE A 176 -12.64 7.53 1.45
CA PHE A 176 -11.72 8.46 2.11
C PHE A 176 -10.58 8.88 1.16
N PRO A 177 -9.90 10.02 1.41
CA PRO A 177 -8.85 10.55 0.54
C PRO A 177 -7.75 9.54 0.18
N ALA A 178 -7.13 9.76 -0.98
CA ALA A 178 -6.18 8.83 -1.57
C ALA A 178 -4.82 8.86 -0.82
N TYR A 179 -4.20 10.02 -0.74
CA TYR A 179 -2.84 10.19 -0.20
C TYR A 179 -2.80 10.19 1.34
N PRO A 180 -1.83 9.52 2.00
CA PRO A 180 -1.03 8.39 1.53
C PRO A 180 -1.84 7.08 1.59
N SER A 181 -1.33 5.99 1.01
CA SER A 181 -2.01 4.70 1.03
C SER A 181 -2.01 4.08 2.43
N GLY A 182 -3.20 3.76 2.95
CA GLY A 182 -3.35 3.13 4.26
C GLY A 182 -2.68 1.76 4.30
N HIS A 183 -2.99 0.89 3.33
CA HIS A 183 -2.32 -0.40 3.14
C HIS A 183 -0.80 -0.28 3.11
N ALA A 184 -0.24 0.62 2.28
CA ALA A 184 1.21 0.76 2.17
C ALA A 184 1.85 1.17 3.51
N THR A 185 1.18 2.02 4.28
CA THR A 185 1.64 2.46 5.61
C THR A 185 1.57 1.34 6.65
N PHE A 186 0.42 0.67 6.76
CA PHE A 186 0.23 -0.45 7.69
C PHE A 186 1.20 -1.61 7.38
N GLY A 187 1.22 -2.10 6.14
CA GLY A 187 2.05 -3.25 5.77
C GLY A 187 3.55 -2.97 5.90
N ALA A 188 4.02 -1.76 5.53
CA ALA A 188 5.40 -1.38 5.75
C ALA A 188 5.76 -1.40 7.25
N SER A 189 4.92 -0.81 8.11
CA SER A 189 5.16 -0.84 9.57
C SER A 189 5.12 -2.27 10.14
N CYS A 190 4.20 -3.11 9.67
CA CYS A 190 4.02 -4.47 10.18
C CYS A 190 5.19 -5.40 9.81
N PHE A 191 5.61 -5.41 8.54
CA PHE A 191 6.66 -6.32 8.07
C PHE A 191 8.07 -5.83 8.45
N GLU A 192 8.28 -4.52 8.60
CA GLU A 192 9.52 -3.98 9.18
C GLU A 192 9.61 -4.25 10.69
N ALA A 193 8.49 -4.16 11.43
CA ALA A 193 8.45 -4.63 12.83
C ALA A 193 8.83 -6.11 12.94
N ALA A 194 8.24 -6.95 12.08
CA ALA A 194 8.58 -8.37 12.03
C ALA A 194 10.06 -8.60 11.72
N ARG A 195 10.62 -7.88 10.74
CA ARG A 195 12.04 -7.94 10.40
C ARG A 195 12.95 -7.61 11.57
N ARG A 196 12.70 -6.47 12.25
CA ARG A 196 13.49 -6.01 13.40
C ARG A 196 13.43 -6.99 14.56
N VAL A 197 12.30 -7.65 14.77
CA VAL A 197 12.12 -8.66 15.82
C VAL A 197 12.88 -9.94 15.49
N LEU A 198 12.82 -10.43 14.25
CA LEU A 198 13.64 -11.57 13.81
C LEU A 198 15.14 -11.25 13.99
N GLU A 199 15.58 -10.09 13.52
CA GLU A 199 16.97 -9.61 13.66
C GLU A 199 17.42 -9.50 15.12
N ALA A 200 16.58 -8.93 16.01
CA ALA A 200 16.87 -8.78 17.43
C ALA A 200 17.04 -10.11 18.18
N PHE A 201 16.34 -11.17 17.74
CA PHE A 201 16.41 -12.51 18.33
C PHE A 201 17.29 -13.48 17.52
N GLY A 202 18.07 -12.99 16.56
CA GLY A 202 19.07 -13.79 15.82
C GLY A 202 18.51 -14.68 14.71
N TYR A 203 17.28 -14.45 14.27
CA TYR A 203 16.67 -15.09 13.11
C TYR A 203 16.96 -14.31 11.81
N PRO A 204 16.87 -14.92 10.62
CA PRO A 204 17.17 -14.23 9.36
C PRO A 204 16.20 -13.07 9.08
N SER A 205 16.75 -11.88 8.86
CA SER A 205 15.96 -10.66 8.58
C SER A 205 15.46 -10.59 7.13
N ASP A 206 15.97 -11.43 6.25
CA ASP A 206 15.53 -11.65 4.87
C ASP A 206 14.63 -12.90 4.71
N ALA A 207 14.17 -13.46 5.83
CA ALA A 207 13.38 -14.68 5.85
C ALA A 207 12.12 -14.61 4.98
N SER A 208 11.69 -15.80 4.54
CA SER A 208 10.49 -16.00 3.74
C SER A 208 9.42 -16.77 4.51
N PHE A 209 8.16 -16.58 4.12
CA PHE A 209 7.01 -17.29 4.66
C PHE A 209 6.00 -17.58 3.53
N ASP A 210 5.32 -18.72 3.63
CA ASP A 210 4.15 -19.04 2.81
C ASP A 210 2.88 -18.50 3.48
N PHE A 211 2.02 -17.88 2.69
CA PHE A 211 0.71 -17.40 3.14
C PHE A 211 -0.40 -17.66 2.11
N VAL A 212 -1.60 -17.93 2.60
CA VAL A 212 -2.84 -18.01 1.82
C VAL A 212 -3.75 -16.88 2.30
N SER A 213 -4.05 -15.95 1.40
CA SER A 213 -4.99 -14.85 1.65
C SER A 213 -6.43 -15.39 1.65
N ASP A 214 -7.28 -14.90 2.54
CA ASP A 214 -8.72 -15.25 2.53
C ASP A 214 -9.42 -14.70 1.27
N GLU A 215 -8.78 -13.79 0.54
CA GLU A 215 -9.24 -13.35 -0.78
C GLU A 215 -8.99 -14.42 -1.87
N PHE A 216 -8.25 -15.51 -1.57
CA PHE A 216 -7.89 -16.66 -2.42
C PHE A 216 -7.73 -17.95 -1.59
N ASP A 217 -8.72 -18.28 -0.76
CA ASP A 217 -8.76 -19.45 0.14
C ASP A 217 -9.38 -20.70 -0.50
N GLY A 218 -9.94 -20.62 -1.72
CA GLY A 218 -10.71 -21.70 -2.34
C GLY A 218 -12.18 -21.78 -1.90
N VAL A 219 -12.67 -20.79 -1.14
CA VAL A 219 -14.01 -20.77 -0.52
C VAL A 219 -14.72 -19.44 -0.78
N SER A 220 -14.02 -18.32 -0.62
CA SER A 220 -14.52 -16.96 -0.78
C SER A 220 -14.91 -16.67 -2.23
N CYS A 221 -16.06 -16.01 -2.40
CA CYS A 221 -16.65 -15.76 -3.71
C CYS A 221 -16.50 -14.31 -4.17
N ASP A 222 -16.34 -14.14 -5.48
CA ASP A 222 -16.53 -12.86 -6.15
C ASP A 222 -18.02 -12.45 -6.20
N PRO A 223 -18.31 -11.16 -6.50
CA PRO A 223 -19.68 -10.63 -6.48
C PRO A 223 -20.65 -11.26 -7.51
N ASP A 224 -20.15 -12.04 -8.45
CA ASP A 224 -20.95 -12.83 -9.40
C ASP A 224 -21.26 -14.26 -8.91
N GLY A 225 -20.75 -14.64 -7.74
CA GLY A 225 -20.89 -15.97 -7.14
C GLY A 225 -19.82 -16.98 -7.54
N SER A 226 -18.83 -16.60 -8.37
CA SER A 226 -17.70 -17.46 -8.68
C SER A 226 -16.79 -17.64 -7.47
N VAL A 227 -16.42 -18.89 -7.16
CA VAL A 227 -15.48 -19.21 -6.08
C VAL A 227 -14.06 -18.89 -6.55
N ARG A 228 -13.31 -18.13 -5.76
CA ARG A 228 -11.92 -17.82 -6.08
C ARG A 228 -10.99 -19.00 -5.80
N PRO A 229 -9.97 -19.24 -6.63
CA PRO A 229 -9.08 -20.37 -6.45
C PRO A 229 -8.25 -20.24 -5.16
N LEU A 230 -7.90 -21.38 -4.57
CA LEU A 230 -6.89 -21.43 -3.50
C LEU A 230 -5.52 -21.01 -4.08
N HIS A 231 -4.91 -19.96 -3.53
CA HIS A 231 -3.60 -19.49 -3.95
C HIS A 231 -2.67 -19.21 -2.77
N ARG A 232 -1.56 -19.97 -2.72
CA ARG A 232 -0.47 -19.80 -1.75
C ARG A 232 0.63 -18.95 -2.38
N ARG A 233 1.09 -17.91 -1.67
CA ARG A 233 2.26 -17.10 -2.02
C ARG A 233 3.38 -17.35 -1.03
N GLY A 234 4.55 -17.72 -1.53
CA GLY A 234 5.81 -17.63 -0.80
C GLY A 234 6.38 -16.22 -0.98
N LEU A 235 6.70 -15.54 0.13
CA LEU A 235 7.08 -14.12 0.16
C LEU A 235 8.28 -13.92 1.08
N THR A 236 9.28 -13.12 0.66
CA THR A 236 10.20 -12.49 1.62
C THR A 236 9.46 -11.38 2.38
N LEU A 237 9.94 -10.98 3.56
CA LEU A 237 9.38 -9.82 4.28
C LEU A 237 9.39 -8.54 3.42
N ALA A 238 10.45 -8.32 2.64
CA ALA A 238 10.53 -7.18 1.72
C ALA A 238 9.51 -7.28 0.57
N GLN A 239 9.33 -8.47 0.00
CA GLN A 239 8.32 -8.71 -1.03
C GLN A 239 6.91 -8.45 -0.47
N ALA A 240 6.64 -8.84 0.78
CA ALA A 240 5.37 -8.55 1.44
C ALA A 240 5.12 -7.05 1.62
N VAL A 241 6.14 -6.24 2.01
CA VAL A 241 6.04 -4.77 2.04
C VAL A 241 5.69 -4.22 0.65
N HIS A 242 6.45 -4.63 -0.37
CA HIS A 242 6.36 -4.04 -1.70
C HIS A 242 5.08 -4.45 -2.43
N GLU A 243 4.74 -5.75 -2.45
CA GLU A 243 3.49 -6.26 -3.03
C GLU A 243 2.26 -5.61 -2.42
N ASN A 244 2.21 -5.52 -1.08
CA ASN A 244 1.12 -4.84 -0.39
C ASN A 244 0.98 -3.38 -0.83
N ALA A 245 2.09 -2.65 -1.03
CA ALA A 245 2.05 -1.27 -1.50
C ALA A 245 1.57 -1.16 -2.96
N VAL A 246 2.11 -1.98 -3.88
CA VAL A 246 1.76 -1.90 -5.32
C VAL A 246 0.44 -2.57 -5.68
N SER A 247 -0.08 -3.48 -4.85
CA SER A 247 -1.41 -4.08 -5.00
C SER A 247 -2.49 -3.01 -5.20
N ARG A 248 -2.35 -1.86 -4.53
CA ARG A 248 -3.33 -0.78 -4.54
C ARG A 248 -3.30 0.04 -5.83
N LEU A 249 -2.15 0.07 -6.50
CA LEU A 249 -1.99 0.56 -7.87
C LEU A 249 -2.64 -0.44 -8.83
N TYR A 250 -2.40 -1.74 -8.67
CA TYR A 250 -3.04 -2.78 -9.51
C TYR A 250 -4.57 -2.76 -9.39
N LEU A 251 -5.13 -2.54 -8.20
CA LEU A 251 -6.57 -2.33 -8.03
C LEU A 251 -7.07 -1.02 -8.69
N GLY A 252 -6.19 -0.05 -8.93
CA GLY A 252 -6.54 1.28 -9.47
C GLY A 252 -7.18 2.20 -8.44
N VAL A 253 -6.95 1.98 -7.15
CA VAL A 253 -7.57 2.76 -6.05
C VAL A 253 -6.62 3.80 -5.42
N HIS A 254 -5.33 3.73 -5.72
CA HIS A 254 -4.28 4.62 -5.22
C HIS A 254 -3.29 5.01 -6.32
N TRP A 255 -2.67 6.18 -6.17
CA TRP A 255 -1.59 6.69 -7.02
C TRP A 255 -0.24 6.08 -6.64
N ARG A 256 0.79 6.20 -7.50
CA ARG A 256 2.15 5.78 -7.13
C ARG A 256 2.66 6.53 -5.90
N MET A 257 2.45 7.84 -5.84
CA MET A 257 2.85 8.67 -4.69
C MET A 257 2.19 8.22 -3.38
N ASP A 258 0.93 7.77 -3.41
CA ASP A 258 0.24 7.27 -2.22
C ASP A 258 0.96 6.05 -1.64
N ALA A 259 1.38 5.13 -2.51
CA ALA A 259 2.08 3.91 -2.09
C ALA A 259 3.51 4.20 -1.63
N VAL A 260 4.25 5.02 -2.39
CA VAL A 260 5.64 5.41 -2.05
C VAL A 260 5.68 6.10 -0.68
N GLU A 261 4.90 7.16 -0.48
CA GLU A 261 4.92 7.93 0.77
C GLU A 261 4.31 7.15 1.94
N GLY A 262 3.27 6.34 1.68
CA GLY A 262 2.73 5.42 2.68
C GLY A 262 3.80 4.43 3.18
N THR A 263 4.55 3.80 2.27
CA THR A 263 5.67 2.93 2.65
C THR A 263 6.75 3.69 3.43
N ARG A 264 7.14 4.92 3.03
CA ARG A 264 8.13 5.71 3.79
C ARG A 264 7.67 6.02 5.21
N ILE A 265 6.40 6.40 5.40
CA ILE A 265 5.81 6.66 6.73
C ILE A 265 5.83 5.39 7.57
N GLY A 266 5.39 4.26 7.01
CA GLY A 266 5.34 2.98 7.72
C GLY A 266 6.71 2.46 8.18
N LEU A 267 7.74 2.57 7.33
CA LEU A 267 9.12 2.22 7.70
C LEU A 267 9.66 3.16 8.80
N ARG A 268 9.49 4.49 8.64
CA ARG A 268 9.99 5.48 9.60
C ARG A 268 9.38 5.32 11.00
N ILE A 269 8.12 4.89 11.10
CA ILE A 269 7.50 4.62 12.41
C ILE A 269 8.30 3.58 13.20
N ILE A 270 8.83 2.54 12.55
CA ILE A 270 9.66 1.53 13.21
C ILE A 270 11.04 2.08 13.58
N ASP A 271 11.65 2.90 12.73
CA ASP A 271 12.91 3.58 13.08
C ASP A 271 12.74 4.46 14.34
N GLU A 272 11.70 5.28 14.38
CA GLU A 272 11.39 6.15 15.53
C GLU A 272 11.09 5.33 16.80
N MET A 273 10.33 4.23 16.70
CA MET A 273 10.10 3.32 17.82
C MET A 273 11.42 2.70 18.33
N ALA A 274 12.28 2.25 17.43
CA ALA A 274 13.57 1.64 17.76
C ALA A 274 14.58 2.64 18.34
N VAL A 275 14.50 3.92 17.97
CA VAL A 275 15.25 5.02 18.62
C VAL A 275 14.71 5.32 20.01
N GLN A 276 13.39 5.37 20.18
CA GLN A 276 12.77 5.71 21.45
C GLN A 276 12.89 4.64 22.53
N GLN A 277 13.06 3.36 22.15
CA GLN A 277 13.27 2.23 23.08
C GLN A 277 12.14 2.12 24.14
N ARG A 278 10.88 2.35 23.74
CA ARG A 278 9.72 2.34 24.63
C ARG A 278 8.82 1.12 24.40
N GLY A 279 8.23 0.61 25.49
CA GLY A 279 7.31 -0.52 25.42
C GLY A 279 7.95 -1.73 24.71
N PRO A 280 7.27 -2.37 23.75
CA PRO A 280 7.83 -3.54 23.05
C PRO A 280 9.06 -3.20 22.20
N ALA A 281 9.27 -1.93 21.83
CA ALA A 281 10.44 -1.52 21.05
C ALA A 281 11.75 -1.52 21.88
N SER A 282 11.68 -1.61 23.22
CA SER A 282 12.87 -1.76 24.06
C SER A 282 13.55 -3.13 23.95
N ALA A 283 12.96 -4.06 23.18
CA ALA A 283 13.57 -5.35 22.84
C ALA A 283 14.38 -5.28 21.53
N LEU A 284 14.30 -4.18 20.78
CA LEU A 284 15.06 -3.99 19.55
C LEU A 284 16.45 -3.41 19.84
N PRO A 285 17.49 -3.74 19.04
CA PRO A 285 18.74 -3.00 19.09
C PRO A 285 18.50 -1.53 18.68
N VAL A 286 19.21 -0.60 19.33
CA VAL A 286 19.19 0.82 18.95
C VAL A 286 19.81 0.97 17.54
N PRO A 287 19.11 1.60 16.58
CA PRO A 287 19.65 1.76 15.23
C PRO A 287 20.91 2.62 15.22
N VAL A 288 21.96 2.18 14.51
CA VAL A 288 23.09 3.04 14.16
C VAL A 288 22.65 3.95 13.01
N ILE A 289 22.06 5.10 13.35
CA ILE A 289 21.68 6.10 12.34
C ILE A 289 22.95 6.80 11.84
N PRO A 290 23.32 6.68 10.55
CA PRO A 290 24.39 7.50 9.98
C PRO A 290 23.97 8.97 10.04
N ALA A 291 24.91 9.86 10.39
CA ALA A 291 24.62 11.28 10.55
C ALA A 291 23.93 11.86 9.30
N SER A 292 22.81 12.56 9.52
CA SER A 292 22.06 13.16 8.42
C SER A 292 22.91 14.20 7.69
N PRO A 293 23.06 14.13 6.35
CA PRO A 293 23.82 15.13 5.58
C PRO A 293 23.19 16.54 5.61
N ALA A 294 22.00 16.69 6.21
CA ALA A 294 21.36 17.99 6.42
C ALA A 294 21.97 18.82 7.56
N ALA A 295 22.79 18.23 8.46
CA ALA A 295 23.37 18.95 9.59
C ALA A 295 24.52 19.89 9.17
N ASP A 296 25.38 19.48 8.24
CA ASP A 296 26.56 20.25 7.84
C ASP A 296 26.24 21.40 6.86
N ALA A 297 25.13 21.31 6.12
CA ALA A 297 24.68 22.41 5.26
C ALA A 297 24.20 23.65 6.06
N ALA A 298 23.68 23.43 7.28
CA ALA A 298 23.22 24.48 8.16
C ALA A 298 24.36 25.18 8.94
N SER A 299 25.50 24.50 9.15
CA SER A 299 26.69 25.11 9.77
C SER A 299 27.54 25.89 8.76
N ALA A 300 27.66 25.39 7.51
CA ALA A 300 28.41 26.06 6.45
C ALA A 300 27.82 27.43 6.06
N THR A 301 26.49 27.54 6.00
CA THR A 301 25.79 28.78 5.60
C THR A 301 25.80 29.88 6.66
N ALA A 302 26.14 29.56 7.91
CA ALA A 302 26.34 30.56 8.97
C ALA A 302 27.76 31.16 8.98
N ALA A 303 28.74 30.47 8.37
CA ALA A 303 30.15 30.87 8.40
C ALA A 303 30.55 31.85 7.27
N GLU A 304 29.74 31.98 6.20
CA GLU A 304 29.96 32.94 5.11
C GLU A 304 29.23 34.29 5.31
N ALA A 305 28.67 34.52 6.50
CA ALA A 305 27.86 35.70 6.83
C ALA A 305 28.38 36.51 8.06
N SER A 306 29.70 36.49 8.30
CA SER A 306 30.38 37.32 9.31
C SER A 306 31.72 37.85 8.79
#